data_AF-A0A957S2F5-F1
#
_entry.id   AF-A0A957S2F5-F1
#
_cell.length_a   1.000
_cell.length_b   1.000
_cell.length_c   1.000
_cell.angle_alpha   90.00
_cell.angle_beta   90.00
_cell.angle_gamma   90.00
#
_symmetry.space_group_name_H-M   'P 1'
#
loop_
_entity.id
_entity.type
_entity.pdbx_description
1 polymer ?
#
loop_
_entity_poly.entity_id
_entity_poly.type
_entity_poly.pdbx_seq_one_letter_code
_entity_poly.pdbx_strand_id
1 'polypeptide(L)'
;MGELTLPASGNVYLDTSAVIYAVEKIEPYASMLTPLWLKARAGEIGFVASNLLLLECLVQPVRDKDAKLQKTYRELLTSTNEFRLMSITMDVIESALQLR
;
A
#
# COMPACT_ATOMS: atom_id res chain seq x y z
N MET A 1 23.27 3.87 0.66
CA MET A 1 21.86 3.70 0.29
C MET A 1 21.14 3.06 1.46
N GLY A 2 19.91 3.46 1.76
CA GLY A 2 19.15 2.86 2.86
C GLY A 2 18.77 1.42 2.55
N GLU A 3 18.84 0.54 3.54
CA GLU A 3 18.35 -0.84 3.44
C GLU A 3 16.96 -0.92 4.07
N LEU A 4 16.05 -1.66 3.43
CA LEU A 4 14.71 -1.90 3.95
C LEU A 4 14.79 -3.00 5.01
N THR A 5 14.74 -2.63 6.29
CA THR A 5 14.66 -3.58 7.39
C THR A 5 13.24 -4.13 7.51
N LEU A 6 13.08 -5.43 7.28
CA LEU A 6 11.77 -6.09 7.30
C LEU A 6 11.64 -7.03 8.50
N PRO A 7 10.44 -7.13 9.11
CA PRO A 7 10.21 -8.11 10.16
C PRO A 7 10.28 -9.54 9.59
N ALA A 8 10.58 -10.49 10.47
CA ALA A 8 10.56 -11.91 10.11
C ALA A 8 9.15 -12.38 9.74
N SER A 9 8.14 -11.91 10.47
CA SER A 9 6.72 -12.13 10.17
C SER A 9 5.83 -11.03 10.75
N GLY A 10 4.56 -10.99 10.35
CA GLY A 10 3.54 -10.09 10.91
C GLY A 10 2.96 -9.10 9.89
N ASN A 11 2.38 -8.01 10.39
CA ASN A 11 1.73 -7.00 9.54
C ASN A 11 2.63 -5.78 9.33
N VAL A 12 2.76 -5.36 8.08
CA VAL A 12 3.46 -4.13 7.68
C VAL A 12 2.42 -3.13 7.20
N TYR A 13 2.43 -1.93 7.80
CA TYR A 13 1.59 -0.85 7.31
C TYR A 13 2.23 -0.22 6.06
N LEU A 14 1.46 -0.07 4.98
CA LEU A 14 1.94 0.59 3.75
C LEU A 14 1.37 1.99 3.62
N ASP A 15 2.27 2.93 3.33
CA ASP A 15 1.90 4.24 2.82
C ASP A 15 1.61 4.18 1.32
N THR A 16 0.82 5.13 0.83
CA THR A 16 0.41 5.22 -0.58
C THR A 16 1.61 5.34 -1.52
N SER A 17 2.65 6.07 -1.12
CA SER A 17 3.87 6.23 -1.91
C SER A 17 4.52 4.89 -2.27
N ALA A 18 4.62 3.96 -1.31
CA ALA A 18 5.20 2.64 -1.53
C ALA A 18 4.38 1.80 -2.53
N VAL A 19 3.05 1.90 -2.47
CA VAL A 19 2.17 1.21 -3.42
C VAL A 19 2.30 1.81 -4.83
N ILE A 20 2.30 3.14 -4.95
CA ILE A 20 2.47 3.84 -6.23
C ILE A 20 3.80 3.44 -6.88
N TYR A 21 4.90 3.56 -6.14
CA TYR A 21 6.22 3.27 -6.70
C TYR A 21 6.38 1.82 -7.15
N ALA A 22 5.76 0.87 -6.44
CA ALA A 22 5.77 -0.53 -6.84
C ALA A 22 4.92 -0.80 -8.09
N VAL A 23 3.69 -0.28 -8.13
CA VAL A 23 2.74 -0.53 -9.24
C VAL A 23 3.20 0.17 -10.53
N GLU A 24 3.62 1.43 -10.42
CA GLU A 24 4.06 2.25 -11.55
C GLU A 24 5.54 2.08 -11.89
N LYS A 25 6.25 1.23 -11.14
CA LYS A 25 7.67 0.87 -11.37
C LYS A 25 8.61 2.07 -11.34
N ILE A 26 8.42 2.94 -10.35
CA ILE A 26 9.23 4.16 -10.16
C ILE A 26 10.55 3.81 -9.46
N GLU A 27 11.67 3.96 -10.16
CA GLU A 27 13.01 3.69 -9.61
C GLU A 27 13.61 4.88 -8.83
N PRO A 28 14.48 4.64 -7.82
CA PRO A 28 15.00 3.33 -7.38
C PRO A 28 14.08 2.56 -6.41
N TYR A 29 12.92 3.13 -6.08
CA TYR A 29 12.04 2.64 -5.01
C TYR A 29 11.36 1.32 -5.37
N ALA A 30 10.97 1.13 -6.63
CA ALA A 30 10.39 -0.11 -7.11
C ALA A 30 11.31 -1.31 -6.85
N SER A 31 12.59 -1.18 -7.23
CA SER A 31 13.59 -2.21 -6.97
C SER A 31 13.80 -2.44 -5.47
N MET A 32 13.90 -1.37 -4.69
CA MET A 32 14.08 -1.44 -3.23
C MET A 32 12.90 -2.12 -2.50
N LEU A 33 11.67 -2.02 -3.03
CA LEU A 33 10.49 -2.67 -2.46
C LEU A 33 10.35 -4.15 -2.84
N THR A 34 11.18 -4.67 -3.76
CA THR A 34 11.09 -6.08 -4.21
C THR A 34 11.10 -7.10 -3.05
N PRO A 35 12.00 -7.00 -2.05
CA PRO A 35 12.02 -7.96 -0.94
C PRO A 35 10.72 -7.96 -0.12
N LEU A 36 10.09 -6.80 0.03
CA LEU A 36 8.81 -6.64 0.74
C LEU A 36 7.70 -7.43 0.05
N TRP A 37 7.57 -7.29 -1.27
CA TRP A 37 6.57 -8.01 -2.07
C TRP A 37 6.83 -9.52 -2.15
N LEU A 38 8.11 -9.94 -2.09
CA LEU A 38 8.45 -11.37 -2.05
C LEU A 38 8.04 -12.00 -0.73
N LYS A 39 8.33 -11.36 0.41
CA LYS A 39 7.91 -11.84 1.74
C LYS A 39 6.39 -11.92 1.88
N ALA A 40 5.66 -10.95 1.34
CA ALA A 40 4.20 -10.99 1.37
C ALA A 40 3.62 -12.15 0.55
N ARG A 41 4.15 -12.38 -0.67
CA ARG A 41 3.76 -13.52 -1.51
C ARG A 41 4.11 -14.87 -0.89
N ALA A 42 5.18 -14.93 -0.10
CA ALA A 42 5.54 -16.11 0.67
C ALA A 42 4.64 -16.33 1.91
N GLY A 43 3.73 -15.40 2.21
CA GLY A 43 2.85 -15.46 3.38
C GLY A 43 3.56 -15.17 4.71
N GLU A 44 4.81 -14.69 4.66
CA GLU A 44 5.59 -14.37 5.86
C GLU A 44 5.07 -13.09 6.53
N ILE A 45 4.65 -12.12 5.71
CA ILE A 45 4.07 -10.86 6.16
C ILE A 45 2.74 -10.60 5.46
N GLY A 46 1.86 -9.83 6.12
CA GLY A 46 0.68 -9.23 5.52
C GLY A 46 0.82 -7.71 5.41
N PHE A 47 0.08 -7.11 4.49
CA PHE A 47 -0.04 -5.66 4.35
C PHE A 47 -1.32 -5.19 5.02
N VAL A 48 -1.18 -4.12 5.80
CA VAL A 48 -2.32 -3.40 6.36
C VAL A 48 -2.25 -1.96 5.84
N ALA A 49 -3.38 -1.41 5.42
CA ALA A 49 -3.46 -0.01 5.03
C ALA A 49 -4.85 0.53 5.34
N SER A 50 -4.99 1.85 5.38
CA SER A 50 -6.32 2.44 5.45
C SER A 50 -7.05 2.38 4.10
N ASN A 51 -8.38 2.43 4.12
CA ASN A 51 -9.17 2.59 2.90
C ASN A 51 -8.90 3.92 2.16
N LEU A 52 -8.29 4.93 2.81
CA LEU A 52 -7.84 6.15 2.13
C LEU A 52 -6.75 5.87 1.09
N LEU A 53 -5.93 4.84 1.28
CA LEU A 53 -4.89 4.49 0.32
C LEU A 53 -5.47 4.24 -1.09
N LEU A 54 -6.65 3.62 -1.17
CA LEU A 54 -7.34 3.40 -2.44
C LEU A 54 -7.76 4.73 -3.10
N LEU A 55 -8.24 5.69 -2.33
CA LEU A 55 -8.57 7.03 -2.83
C LEU A 55 -7.32 7.66 -3.42
N GLU A 56 -6.23 7.71 -2.64
CA GLU A 56 -4.99 8.40 -3.00
C GLU A 56 -4.33 7.79 -4.25
N CYS A 57 -4.28 6.45 -4.36
CA CYS A 57 -3.78 5.77 -5.55
C CYS A 57 -4.63 6.05 -6.80
N LEU A 58 -5.94 6.30 -6.65
CA LEU A 58 -6.85 6.48 -7.79
C LEU A 58 -6.99 7.93 -8.26
N VAL A 59 -6.54 8.94 -7.49
CA VAL A 59 -6.69 10.36 -7.88
C VAL A 59 -6.11 10.63 -9.26
N GLN A 60 -4.84 10.28 -9.49
CA GLN A 60 -4.15 10.55 -10.75
C GLN A 60 -4.68 9.67 -11.90
N PRO A 61 -4.81 8.33 -11.75
CA PRO A 61 -5.37 7.49 -12.81
C PRO A 61 -6.79 7.85 -13.25
N VAL A 62 -7.63 8.36 -12.33
CA VAL A 62 -8.97 8.85 -12.67
C VAL A 62 -8.91 10.14 -13.47
N ARG A 63 -8.06 11.10 -13.07
CA ARG A 63 -7.85 12.36 -13.79
C ARG A 63 -7.35 12.11 -15.22
N ASP A 64 -6.44 11.16 -15.38
CA ASP A 64 -5.84 10.83 -16.68
C ASP A 64 -6.69 9.87 -17.51
N LYS A 65 -7.84 9.42 -16.97
CA LYS A 65 -8.72 8.41 -17.58
C LYS A 65 -8.00 7.08 -17.91
N ASP A 66 -6.96 6.74 -17.16
CA ASP A 66 -6.23 5.48 -17.30
C ASP A 66 -6.99 4.33 -16.65
N ALA A 67 -7.92 3.74 -17.40
CA ALA A 67 -8.72 2.62 -16.93
C ALA A 67 -7.89 1.38 -16.56
N LYS A 68 -6.71 1.20 -17.17
CA LYS A 68 -5.84 0.06 -16.88
C LYS A 68 -5.22 0.22 -15.51
N LEU A 69 -4.63 1.38 -15.23
CA LEU A 69 -3.99 1.65 -13.94
C LEU A 69 -5.02 1.70 -12.80
N GLN A 70 -6.20 2.26 -13.05
CA GLN A 70 -7.33 2.21 -12.11
C GLN A 70 -7.70 0.76 -11.74
N LYS A 71 -7.80 -0.13 -12.74
CA LYS A 71 -8.10 -1.55 -12.52
C LYS A 71 -6.99 -2.23 -11.74
N THR A 72 -5.72 -1.98 -12.08
CA THR A 72 -4.57 -2.55 -11.38
C THR A 72 -4.56 -2.19 -9.89
N TYR A 73 -4.80 -0.92 -9.53
CA TYR A 73 -4.87 -0.53 -8.13
C TYR A 73 -6.03 -1.22 -7.38
N ARG A 74 -7.21 -1.31 -8.00
CA ARG A 74 -8.36 -1.99 -7.38
C ARG A 74 -8.07 -3.47 -7.14
N GLU A 75 -7.60 -4.17 -8.16
CA GLU A 75 -7.29 -5.60 -8.04
C GLU A 75 -6.22 -5.87 -6.99
N LEU A 76 -5.14 -5.07 -6.97
CA LEU A 76 -4.09 -5.21 -5.97
C LEU A 76 -4.62 -5.03 -4.55
N LEU A 77 -5.41 -3.98 -4.31
CA LEU A 77 -5.77 -3.56 -2.95
C LEU A 77 -7.01 -4.26 -2.39
N THR A 78 -7.88 -4.82 -3.24
CA THR A 78 -9.15 -5.43 -2.79
C THR A 78 -9.27 -6.91 -3.12
N SER A 79 -8.47 -7.43 -4.05
CA SER A 79 -8.63 -8.80 -4.57
C SER A 79 -7.47 -9.73 -4.20
N THR A 80 -6.46 -9.23 -3.48
CA THR A 80 -5.32 -10.02 -3.01
C THR A 80 -5.51 -10.41 -1.54
N ASN A 81 -4.91 -11.54 -1.13
CA ASN A 81 -4.97 -12.00 0.26
C ASN A 81 -3.90 -11.32 1.13
N GLU A 82 -2.89 -10.75 0.49
CA GLU A 82 -1.78 -10.05 1.12
C GLU A 82 -2.24 -8.71 1.72
N PHE A 83 -3.27 -8.07 1.17
CA PHE A 83 -3.78 -6.78 1.65
C PHE A 83 -4.99 -6.91 2.55
N ARG A 84 -4.95 -6.19 3.67
CA ARG A 84 -6.11 -5.89 4.51
C ARG A 84 -6.31 -4.38 4.62
N LEU A 85 -7.36 -3.88 3.97
CA LEU A 85 -7.78 -2.50 4.12
C LEU A 85 -8.63 -2.32 5.37
N MET A 86 -8.23 -1.38 6.22
CA MET A 86 -8.90 -0.99 7.44
C MET A 86 -9.70 0.29 7.20
N SER A 87 -10.96 0.32 7.64
CA SER A 87 -11.76 1.54 7.59
C SER A 87 -11.27 2.56 8.62
N ILE A 88 -11.13 3.81 8.20
CA ILE A 88 -10.94 4.92 9.15
C ILE A 88 -12.31 5.28 9.75
N THR A 89 -12.48 4.99 11.04
CA THR A 89 -13.68 5.34 11.81
C THR A 89 -13.50 6.68 12.52
N MET A 90 -14.59 7.25 13.05
CA MET A 90 -14.49 8.48 13.85
C MET A 90 -13.59 8.30 15.08
N ASP A 91 -13.63 7.15 15.75
CA ASP A 91 -12.77 6.86 16.90
C ASP A 91 -11.28 6.87 16.52
N VAL A 92 -10.94 6.38 15.33
CA VAL A 92 -9.56 6.43 14.81
C VAL A 92 -9.15 7.89 14.56
N ILE A 93 -10.05 8.72 14.03
CA ILE A 93 -9.79 10.15 13.81
C ILE A 93 -9.56 10.86 15.14
N GLU A 94 -10.46 10.69 16.12
CA GLU A 94 -10.33 11.28 17.46
C GLU A 94 -9.02 10.86 18.15
N SER A 95 -8.64 9.58 18.03
CA SER A 95 -7.37 9.08 18.55
C SER A 95 -6.16 9.71 17.84
N ALA A 96 -6.24 9.88 16.52
CA ALA A 96 -5.16 10.47 15.72
C ALA A 96 -4.97 11.96 16.02
N LEU A 97 -6.00 12.69 16.43
CA LEU A 97 -5.89 14.09 16.87
C LEU A 97 -4.94 14.25 18.07
N GLN A 98 -4.85 13.26 18.95
CA GLN A 98 -3.94 13.29 20.11
C GLN A 98 -2.45 13.16 19.73
N LEU A 99 -2.16 12.78 18.48
CA LEU A 99 -0.79 12.64 17.96
C LEU A 99 -0.32 13.87 17.17
N ARG A 100 -1.15 14.91 17.08
CA ARG A 100 -0.87 16.17 16.40
C ARG A 100 -0.63 17.29 17.40
#